data_AF-A0A0Q0V2N3-F1
#
_entry.id   AF-A0A0Q0V2N3-F1
#
_cell.length_a   1.000
_cell.length_b   1.000
_cell.length_c   1.000
_cell.angle_alpha   90.00
_cell.angle_beta   90.00
_cell.angle_gamma   90.00
#
_symmetry.space_group_name_H-M   'P 1'
#
loop_
_entity.id
_entity.type
_entity.pdbx_description
1 polymer ?
#
loop_
_entity_poly.entity_id
_entity_poly.type
_entity_poly.pdbx_seq_one_letter_code
_entity_poly.pdbx_strand_id
1 'polypeptide(L)'
;MSYGYGHPPKKCCEHHNETLSTGILRRHSATLFLTVDAMNVDPDDTRRVTVEMFDWSSGSPVLLPLIDPSTQTLPPNRYVTFRSAALPPALFAYEVRIIRPKDRDVVTNVFGLSAIVFNPQEGNNVLQHDLAKLDLK
;
A
#
# COMPACT_ATOMS: atom_id res chain seq x y z
N MET A 1 18.75 -44.38 24.74
CA MET A 1 19.20 -42.98 24.54
C MET A 1 18.98 -42.64 23.08
N SER A 2 17.95 -41.85 22.76
CA SER A 2 17.65 -41.42 21.39
C SER A 2 17.88 -39.92 21.32
N TYR A 3 18.91 -39.50 20.58
CA TYR A 3 19.20 -38.09 20.36
C TYR A 3 18.32 -37.61 19.20
N GLY A 4 17.25 -36.90 19.53
CA GLY A 4 16.44 -36.21 18.55
C GLY A 4 17.23 -35.06 17.94
N TYR A 5 17.46 -35.12 16.64
CA TYR A 5 17.93 -33.99 15.83
C TYR A 5 16.84 -32.92 15.83
N GLY A 6 16.93 -31.97 16.77
CA GLY A 6 16.13 -30.75 16.74
C GLY A 6 16.52 -29.94 15.51
N HIS A 7 15.58 -29.81 14.56
CA HIS A 7 15.70 -28.81 13.51
C HIS A 7 15.93 -27.43 14.15
N PRO A 8 16.90 -26.65 13.67
CA PRO A 8 17.05 -25.29 14.16
C PRO A 8 15.75 -24.53 13.86
N PRO A 9 15.25 -23.71 14.79
CA PRO A 9 14.10 -22.85 14.52
C PRO A 9 14.42 -22.06 13.26
N LYS A 10 13.51 -22.13 12.27
CA LYS A 10 13.58 -21.28 11.07
C LYS A 10 13.86 -19.87 11.58
N LYS A 11 15.01 -19.30 11.18
CA LYS A 11 15.28 -17.87 11.41
C LYS A 11 14.03 -17.15 10.90
N CYS A 12 13.23 -16.59 11.80
CA CYS A 12 12.29 -15.55 11.42
C CYS A 12 13.17 -14.53 10.73
N CYS A 13 13.09 -14.47 9.39
CA CYS A 13 13.85 -13.49 8.64
C CYS A 13 13.37 -12.16 9.19
N GLU A 14 14.28 -11.36 9.76
CA GLU A 14 13.95 -9.97 10.04
C GLU A 14 13.60 -9.35 8.69
N HIS A 15 12.31 -9.30 8.39
CA HIS A 15 11.82 -8.64 7.20
C HIS A 15 11.95 -7.16 7.49
N HIS A 16 13.08 -6.58 7.09
CA HIS A 16 13.21 -5.14 7.03
C HIS A 16 12.04 -4.61 6.19
N ASN A 17 11.27 -3.69 6.75
CA ASN A 17 10.24 -3.00 5.99
C ASN A 17 10.90 -2.09 4.95
N GLU A 18 10.24 -1.93 3.83
CA GLU A 18 10.54 -0.90 2.84
C GLU A 18 9.34 0.03 2.69
N THR A 19 9.65 1.29 2.38
CA THR A 19 8.65 2.29 2.01
C THR A 19 8.70 2.48 0.50
N LEU A 20 7.56 2.30 -0.14
CA LEU A 20 7.35 2.55 -1.55
C LEU A 20 6.44 3.76 -1.72
N SER A 21 6.68 4.55 -2.76
CA SER A 21 5.92 5.76 -3.05
C SER A 21 5.54 5.81 -4.51
N THR A 22 4.35 6.33 -4.80
CA THR A 22 3.95 6.67 -6.17
C THR A 22 4.71 7.88 -6.74
N GLY A 23 5.46 8.60 -5.91
CA GLY A 23 5.78 9.99 -6.17
C GLY A 23 4.51 10.87 -6.18
N ILE A 24 4.67 12.15 -6.52
CA ILE A 24 3.52 13.06 -6.63
C ILE A 24 2.82 12.82 -7.97
N LEU A 25 1.58 12.37 -7.89
CA LEU A 25 0.66 12.20 -9.02
C LEU A 25 -0.26 13.41 -9.15
N ARG A 26 -0.65 13.72 -10.39
CA ARG A 26 -1.68 14.73 -10.66
C ARG A 26 -3.05 14.08 -10.61
N ARG A 27 -3.96 14.70 -9.85
CA ARG A 27 -5.34 14.24 -9.76
C ARG A 27 -6.08 14.53 -11.06
N HIS A 28 -6.62 13.48 -11.67
CA HIS A 28 -7.61 13.62 -12.72
C HIS A 28 -8.94 14.16 -12.16
N SER A 29 -9.63 15.02 -12.92
CA SER A 29 -10.83 15.75 -12.44
C SER A 29 -11.96 14.84 -11.95
N ALA A 30 -12.05 13.63 -12.50
CA ALA A 30 -13.06 12.64 -12.09
C ALA A 30 -12.68 11.86 -10.83
N THR A 31 -11.42 11.86 -10.38
CA THR A 31 -10.97 11.07 -9.22
C THR A 31 -11.55 11.64 -7.92
N LEU A 32 -12.34 10.84 -7.21
CA LEU A 32 -12.97 11.20 -5.94
C LEU A 32 -12.38 10.46 -4.74
N PHE A 33 -11.75 9.31 -4.96
CA PHE A 33 -11.13 8.49 -3.92
C PHE A 33 -9.82 7.93 -4.42
N LEU A 34 -8.89 7.71 -3.50
CA LEU A 34 -7.68 6.92 -3.73
C LEU A 34 -7.86 5.54 -3.13
N THR A 35 -7.37 4.53 -3.84
CA THR A 35 -7.40 3.15 -3.36
C THR A 35 -6.05 2.47 -3.56
N VAL A 36 -5.69 1.63 -2.58
CA VAL A 36 -4.59 0.68 -2.69
C VAL A 36 -5.15 -0.71 -2.53
N ASP A 37 -4.90 -1.58 -3.50
CA ASP A 37 -5.12 -3.01 -3.32
C ASP A 37 -3.77 -3.66 -3.01
N ALA A 38 -3.71 -4.32 -1.86
CA ALA A 38 -2.54 -5.03 -1.39
C ALA A 38 -2.87 -6.52 -1.30
N MET A 39 -2.15 -7.33 -2.06
CA MET A 39 -2.33 -8.77 -2.19
C MET A 39 -1.14 -9.49 -1.57
N ASN A 40 -1.42 -10.50 -0.73
CA ASN A 40 -0.45 -11.42 -0.20
C ASN A 40 -0.61 -12.77 -0.90
N VAL A 41 0.40 -13.15 -1.70
CA VAL A 41 0.45 -14.45 -2.40
C VAL A 41 1.20 -15.52 -1.61
N ASP A 42 1.71 -15.19 -0.44
CA ASP A 42 2.27 -16.16 0.47
C ASP A 42 1.16 -17.15 0.91
N PRO A 43 1.37 -18.46 0.77
CA PRO A 43 0.35 -19.45 1.13
C PRO A 43 0.18 -19.67 2.63
N ASP A 44 1.20 -19.33 3.43
CA ASP A 44 1.29 -19.76 4.82
C ASP A 44 1.51 -18.60 5.80
N ASP A 45 2.17 -17.52 5.38
CA ASP A 45 2.51 -16.39 6.26
C ASP A 45 1.60 -15.17 6.06
N THR A 46 1.21 -14.56 7.18
CA THR A 46 0.52 -13.26 7.17
C THR A 46 1.52 -12.11 7.00
N ARG A 47 1.12 -11.06 6.28
CA ARG A 47 1.95 -9.86 6.07
C ARG A 47 1.27 -8.64 6.67
N ARG A 48 2.04 -7.67 7.18
CA ARG A 48 1.50 -6.40 7.68
C ARG A 48 1.84 -5.29 6.71
N VAL A 49 0.84 -4.55 6.25
CA VAL A 49 1.01 -3.43 5.32
C VAL A 49 0.42 -2.18 5.94
N THR A 50 1.15 -1.07 5.85
CA THR A 50 0.67 0.26 6.22
C THR A 50 0.60 1.13 4.98
N VAL A 51 -0.51 1.86 4.82
CA VAL A 51 -0.74 2.81 3.73
C VAL A 51 -0.96 4.19 4.31
N GLU A 52 -0.25 5.15 3.73
CA GLU A 52 -0.41 6.58 3.98
C GLU A 52 -0.70 7.28 2.66
N MET A 53 -1.59 8.26 2.68
CA MET A 53 -1.96 9.04 1.50
C MET A 53 -1.78 10.51 1.83
N PHE A 54 -1.13 11.27 0.97
CA PHE A 54 -0.79 12.67 1.21
C PHE A 54 -1.36 13.56 0.11
N ASP A 55 -1.94 14.69 0.50
CA ASP A 55 -2.17 15.85 -0.34
C ASP A 55 -0.90 16.70 -0.40
N TRP A 56 -0.42 16.97 -1.60
CA TRP A 56 0.75 17.82 -1.86
C TRP A 56 0.38 19.16 -2.50
N SER A 57 -0.91 19.49 -2.59
CA SER A 57 -1.42 20.67 -3.30
C SER A 57 -0.98 21.98 -2.66
N SER A 58 -0.62 21.97 -1.37
CA SER A 58 -0.02 23.11 -0.67
C SER A 58 1.50 23.26 -0.91
N GLY A 59 2.13 22.29 -1.58
CA GLY A 59 3.59 22.16 -1.67
C GLY A 59 4.22 21.42 -0.48
N SER A 60 3.44 21.01 0.52
CA SER A 60 3.87 20.21 1.68
C SER A 60 2.94 19.01 1.87
N PRO A 61 3.43 17.88 2.42
CA PRO A 61 2.61 16.69 2.60
C PRO A 61 1.58 16.90 3.71
N VAL A 62 0.30 16.79 3.38
CA VAL A 62 -0.81 16.80 4.34
C VAL A 62 -1.49 15.44 4.31
N LEU A 63 -1.52 14.74 5.45
CA LEU A 63 -2.08 13.39 5.52
C LEU A 63 -3.59 13.40 5.21
N LEU A 64 -4.01 12.55 4.29
CA LEU A 64 -5.40 12.32 3.93
C LEU A 64 -6.00 11.25 4.85
N PRO A 65 -7.24 11.45 5.34
CA PRO A 65 -7.91 10.44 6.14
C PRO A 65 -8.27 9.21 5.28
N LEU A 66 -8.12 8.02 5.86
CA LEU A 66 -8.58 6.76 5.28
C LEU A 66 -9.91 6.34 5.93
N ILE A 67 -10.78 5.71 5.13
CA ILE A 67 -11.99 5.04 5.61
C ILE A 67 -11.61 3.69 6.23
N ASP A 68 -10.67 2.99 5.62
CA ASP A 68 -10.13 1.73 6.13
C ASP A 68 -8.98 1.98 7.12
N PRO A 69 -8.67 1.03 8.03
CA PRO A 69 -7.50 1.15 8.89
C PRO A 69 -6.22 1.36 8.05
N SER A 70 -5.38 2.32 8.45
CA SER A 70 -4.13 2.62 7.74
C SER A 70 -3.12 1.48 7.79
N THR A 71 -3.20 0.62 8.81
CA THR A 71 -2.38 -0.59 8.93
C THR A 71 -3.29 -1.81 8.98
N GLN A 72 -3.07 -2.75 8.08
CA GLN A 72 -3.84 -3.99 8.01
C GLN A 72 -2.92 -5.21 7.95
N THR A 73 -3.38 -6.31 8.53
CA THR A 73 -2.77 -7.62 8.38
C THR A 73 -3.41 -8.31 7.18
N LEU A 74 -2.61 -8.68 6.20
CA LEU A 74 -2.99 -9.46 5.02
C LEU A 74 -2.89 -10.95 5.36
N PRO A 75 -4.00 -11.70 5.36
CA PRO A 75 -3.96 -13.14 5.49
C PRO A 75 -3.24 -13.81 4.31
N PRO A 76 -2.82 -15.08 4.44
CA PRO A 76 -2.25 -15.83 3.33
C PRO A 76 -3.24 -15.96 2.17
N ASN A 77 -2.75 -15.86 0.92
CA ASN A 77 -3.56 -15.93 -0.31
C ASN A 77 -4.80 -15.02 -0.33
N ARG A 78 -4.70 -13.80 0.20
CA ARG A 78 -5.79 -12.82 0.25
C ARG A 78 -5.32 -11.44 -0.16
N TYR A 79 -6.26 -10.61 -0.57
CA TYR A 79 -6.03 -9.19 -0.75
C TYR A 79 -6.88 -8.38 0.24
N VAL A 80 -6.42 -7.18 0.55
CA VAL A 80 -7.15 -6.15 1.28
C VAL A 80 -7.11 -4.85 0.49
N THR A 81 -8.10 -3.99 0.72
CA THR A 81 -8.16 -2.67 0.11
C THR A 81 -8.00 -1.61 1.18
N PHE A 82 -7.30 -0.53 0.84
CA PHE A 82 -7.22 0.70 1.61
C PHE A 82 -7.85 1.82 0.79
N ARG A 83 -8.77 2.58 1.38
CA ARG A 83 -9.49 3.66 0.71
C ARG A 83 -9.37 4.96 1.47
N SER A 84 -9.12 6.05 0.74
CA SER A 84 -9.23 7.40 1.30
C SER A 84 -10.69 7.75 1.60
N ALA A 85 -10.91 8.74 2.46
CA ALA A 85 -12.15 9.49 2.43
C ALA A 85 -12.30 10.22 1.07
N ALA A 86 -13.46 10.82 0.83
CA ALA A 86 -13.67 11.65 -0.36
C ALA A 86 -12.60 12.76 -0.42
N LEU A 87 -11.95 12.89 -1.57
CA LEU A 87 -10.86 13.84 -1.73
C LEU A 87 -11.38 15.28 -1.72
N PRO A 88 -10.70 16.21 -1.01
CA PRO A 88 -11.08 17.62 -1.01
C PRO A 88 -11.14 18.18 -2.44
N PRO A 89 -12.11 19.04 -2.78
CA PRO A 89 -12.22 19.60 -4.14
C PRO A 89 -10.96 20.35 -4.61
N ALA A 90 -10.22 20.97 -3.68
CA ALA A 90 -9.00 21.72 -3.96
C ALA A 90 -7.75 20.85 -4.17
N LEU A 91 -7.82 19.55 -3.85
CA LEU A 91 -6.69 18.63 -4.02
C LEU A 91 -6.45 18.39 -5.51
N PHE A 92 -5.24 18.67 -5.99
CA PHE A 92 -4.81 18.45 -7.36
C PHE A 92 -3.50 17.65 -7.49
N ALA A 93 -2.78 17.45 -6.39
CA ALA A 93 -1.54 16.68 -6.34
C ALA A 93 -1.54 15.77 -5.10
N TYR A 94 -1.25 14.48 -5.28
CA TYR A 94 -1.22 13.51 -4.19
C TYR A 94 -0.10 12.50 -4.31
N GLU A 95 0.27 11.90 -3.19
CA GLU A 95 1.24 10.80 -3.10
C GLU A 95 0.63 9.69 -2.26
N VAL A 96 0.87 8.44 -2.63
CA VAL A 96 0.57 7.28 -1.79
C VAL A 96 1.87 6.61 -1.38
N ARG A 97 2.05 6.42 -0.07
CA ARG A 97 3.16 5.67 0.51
C ARG A 97 2.68 4.34 1.06
N ILE A 98 3.42 3.30 0.77
CA ILE A 98 3.11 1.93 1.17
C ILE A 98 4.33 1.39 1.92
N ILE A 99 4.14 1.05 3.17
CA ILE A 99 5.15 0.45 4.03
C ILE A 99 4.83 -1.03 4.16
N ARG A 100 5.75 -1.88 3.75
CA ARG A 100 5.55 -3.33 3.77
C ARG A 100 6.86 -4.07 4.03
N PRO A 101 6.82 -5.34 4.46
CA PRO A 101 7.97 -6.24 4.39
C PRO A 101 8.63 -6.22 3.01
N LYS A 102 9.96 -6.28 2.96
CA LYS A 102 10.73 -6.39 1.70
C LYS A 102 10.62 -7.76 1.01
N ASP A 103 9.62 -8.57 1.35
CA ASP A 103 9.36 -9.82 0.64
C ASP A 103 8.69 -9.58 -0.72
N ARG A 104 8.81 -10.56 -1.62
CA ARG A 104 8.25 -10.50 -2.98
C ARG A 104 6.79 -10.97 -3.03
N ASP A 105 6.24 -11.40 -1.91
CA ASP A 105 4.94 -12.05 -1.83
C ASP A 105 3.81 -11.03 -1.54
N VAL A 106 4.17 -9.78 -1.28
CA VAL A 106 3.22 -8.66 -1.25
C VAL A 106 3.28 -7.85 -2.54
N VAL A 107 2.15 -7.85 -3.26
CA VAL A 107 1.91 -7.06 -4.48
C VAL A 107 0.94 -5.93 -4.18
N THR A 108 1.27 -4.71 -4.59
CA THR A 108 0.48 -3.51 -4.27
C THR A 108 0.25 -2.65 -5.49
N ASN A 109 -1.00 -2.28 -5.76
CA ASN A 109 -1.37 -1.37 -6.86
C ASN A 109 -2.18 -0.20 -6.31
N VAL A 110 -1.97 0.99 -6.88
CA VAL A 110 -2.64 2.22 -6.49
C VAL A 110 -3.54 2.70 -7.63
N PHE A 111 -4.78 3.09 -7.32
CA PHE A 111 -5.77 3.55 -8.29
C PHE A 111 -6.50 4.81 -7.82
N GLY A 112 -6.89 5.65 -8.76
CA GLY A 112 -7.93 6.66 -8.57
C GLY A 112 -9.31 6.13 -8.97
N LEU A 113 -10.32 6.32 -8.12
CA LEU A 113 -11.72 5.93 -8.41
C LEU A 113 -12.58 7.14 -8.75
N SER A 114 -13.44 7.03 -9.77
CA SER A 114 -14.42 8.08 -10.13
C SER A 114 -15.67 8.10 -9.27
N ALA A 115 -15.94 7.02 -8.55
CA ALA A 115 -17.09 6.84 -7.68
C ALA A 115 -16.74 5.81 -6.59
N ILE A 116 -17.60 5.68 -5.58
CA ILE A 116 -17.41 4.68 -4.51
C ILE A 116 -17.61 3.24 -5.02
N VAL A 117 -18.34 3.08 -6.13
CA VAL A 117 -18.47 1.83 -6.87
C VAL A 117 -17.17 1.62 -7.64
N PHE A 118 -16.59 0.42 -7.57
CA PHE A 118 -15.28 0.02 -8.10
C PHE A 118 -15.15 0.20 -9.62
N ASN A 119 -15.05 1.45 -10.07
CA ASN A 119 -14.78 1.82 -11.44
C ASN A 119 -13.40 2.50 -11.50
N PRO A 120 -12.32 1.70 -11.58
CA PRO A 120 -10.98 2.25 -11.71
C PRO A 120 -10.87 3.05 -13.00
N GLN A 121 -10.24 4.22 -12.92
CA GLN A 121 -10.02 5.04 -14.10
C GLN A 121 -8.75 4.59 -14.83
N GLU A 122 -8.89 4.21 -16.10
CA GLU A 122 -7.76 3.91 -16.98
C GLU A 122 -6.80 5.11 -17.04
N GLY A 123 -5.50 4.87 -16.79
CA GLY A 123 -4.46 5.90 -16.76
C GLY A 123 -4.26 6.60 -15.41
N ASN A 124 -5.10 6.34 -14.39
CA ASN A 124 -4.90 6.80 -13.00
C ASN A 124 -4.47 5.66 -12.08
N ASN A 125 -3.66 4.76 -12.62
CA ASN A 125 -3.15 3.58 -11.97
C ASN A 125 -1.63 3.66 -11.89
N VAL A 126 -1.08 3.41 -10.70
CA VAL A 126 0.36 3.20 -10.51
C VAL A 126 0.53 1.77 -10.04
N LEU A 127 1.21 0.99 -10.89
CA LEU A 127 1.44 -0.43 -10.63
C LEU A 127 2.66 -0.57 -9.70
N GLN A 128 2.79 -1.72 -9.04
CA GLN A 128 3.90 -1.95 -8.11
C GLN A 128 5.28 -1.63 -8.69
N HIS A 129 5.51 -1.94 -9.97
CA HIS A 129 6.80 -1.72 -10.62
C HIS A 129 7.13 -0.24 -10.87
N ASP A 130 6.13 0.63 -10.81
CA ASP A 130 6.28 2.08 -10.96
C ASP A 130 6.55 2.77 -9.61
N LEU A 131 6.44 2.05 -8.49
CA LEU A 131 6.65 2.62 -7.16
C LEU A 131 8.14 2.86 -6.88
N ALA A 132 8.47 4.10 -6.51
CA ALA A 132 9.79 4.50 -6.08
C ALA A 132 10.04 4.06 -4.64
N LYS A 133 11.18 3.43 -4.39
CA LYS A 133 11.62 3.11 -3.03
C LYS A 133 12.13 4.37 -2.32
N LEU A 134 11.68 4.59 -1.09
CA LEU A 134 12.12 5.68 -0.22
C LEU A 134 12.98 5.15 0.93
N ASP A 135 14.10 5.81 1.19
CA ASP A 135 14.94 5.60 2.37
C ASP A 135 14.70 6.77 3.34
N LEU A 136 13.68 6.63 4.19
CA LEU A 136 13.36 7.61 5.23
C LEU A 136 14.22 7.34 6.47
N LYS A 137 14.89 8.38 6.99
CA LYS A 137 15.72 8.32 8.21
C LYS A 137 14.95 8.78 9.43
#